data_AF-A0A820I554-F1
#
_entry.id   AF-A0A820I554-F1
#
_cell.length_a   1.000
_cell.length_b   1.000
_cell.length_c   1.000
_cell.angle_alpha   90.00
_cell.angle_beta   90.00
_cell.angle_gamma   90.00
#
_symmetry.space_group_name_H-M   'P 1'
#
loop_
_entity.id
_entity.type
_entity.pdbx_description
1 polymer ?
#
loop_
_entity_poly.entity_id
_entity_poly.type
_entity_poly.pdbx_seq_one_letter_code
_entity_poly.pdbx_strand_id
1 'polypeptide(L)' 'MSSLSTAQLILNASSQLTIYVSFIILFSGIFGHIANIFVFTRLKIFRGNPSAFYLIAESIADILELM' A
#
# COMPACT_ATOMS: atom_id res chain seq x y z
N MET A 1 26.68 15.83 -28.21
CA MET A 1 25.99 14.99 -27.21
C MET A 1 26.51 15.42 -25.85
N SER A 2 25.70 16.12 -25.06
CA SER A 2 26.09 16.54 -23.70
C SER A 2 26.18 15.30 -22.82
N SER A 3 27.34 15.07 -22.20
CA SER A 3 27.48 14.03 -21.18
C SER A 3 26.54 14.37 -20.02
N LEU A 4 25.63 13.45 -19.71
CA LEU A 4 24.83 13.53 -18.50
C LEU A 4 25.76 13.59 -17.29
N SER A 5 25.63 14.64 -16.48
CA SER A 5 26.31 14.72 -15.19
C SER A 5 25.92 13.50 -14.34
N THR A 6 26.87 12.98 -13.57
CA THR A 6 26.63 11.88 -12.62
C THR A 6 25.44 12.16 -11.70
N ALA A 7 25.25 13.41 -11.30
CA ALA A 7 24.09 13.84 -10.51
C ALA A 7 22.75 13.61 -11.25
N GLN A 8 22.72 13.85 -12.56
CA GLN A 8 21.53 13.66 -13.39
C GLN A 8 21.19 12.18 -13.57
N LEU A 9 22.21 11.33 -13.69
CA LEU A 9 22.03 9.87 -13.75
C LEU A 9 21.44 9.32 -12.45
N ILE A 10 21.95 9.79 -11.30
CA ILE A 10 21.43 9.38 -9.99
C ILE A 10 19.99 9.84 -9.82
N LEU A 11 19.67 11.10 -10.16
CA LEU A 11 18.31 11.63 -10.09
C LEU A 11 17.33 10.83 -10.96
N ASN A 12 17.72 10.50 -12.19
CA ASN A 12 16.87 9.71 -13.08
C ASN A 12 16.68 8.27 -12.57
N ALA A 13 17.74 7.62 -12.11
CA ALA A 13 17.66 6.26 -11.57
C ALA A 13 16.80 6.21 -10.30
N SER A 14 16.99 7.16 -9.38
CA SER A 14 16.18 7.28 -8.17
C SER A 14 14.72 7.56 -8.48
N SER A 15 14.42 8.44 -9.43
CA SER A 15 13.04 8.73 -9.86
C SER A 15 12.33 7.49 -10.39
N GLN A 16 13.01 6.72 -11.25
CA GLN A 16 12.47 5.46 -11.77
C GLN A 16 12.22 4.44 -10.65
N LEU A 17 13.18 4.29 -9.72
CA LEU A 17 13.03 3.38 -8.59
C LEU A 17 11.88 3.79 -7.67
N THR A 18 11.73 5.08 -7.37
CA THR A 18 10.59 5.61 -6.61
C THR A 18 9.28 5.21 -7.26
N ILE A 19 9.13 5.40 -8.57
CA ILE A 19 7.90 5.03 -9.29
C ILE A 19 7.61 3.54 -9.15
N TYR A 20 8.60 2.67 -9.37
CA TYR A 20 8.41 1.22 -9.27
C TYR A 20 8.04 0.78 -7.85
N VAL A 21 8.74 1.32 -6.84
CA VAL A 21 8.48 0.99 -5.44
C VAL A 21 7.11 1.52 -5.02
N SER A 22 6.75 2.75 -5.37
CA SER A 22 5.43 3.32 -5.11
C SER A 22 4.32 2.48 -5.74
N PHE A 23 4.52 1.97 -6.96
CA PHE A 23 3.56 1.08 -7.60
C PHE A 23 3.39 -0.22 -6.81
N ILE A 24 4.48 -0.87 -6.42
CA ILE A 24 4.42 -2.11 -5.63
C ILE A 24 3.73 -1.86 -4.29
N ILE A 25 4.07 -0.78 -3.58
CA ILE A 25 3.45 -0.40 -2.31
C ILE A 25 1.94 -0.20 -2.48
N LEU A 26 1.52 0.54 -3.51
CA LEU A 26 0.11 0.79 -3.79
C LEU A 26 -0.68 -0.50 -3.97
N PHE A 27 -0.26 -1.36 -4.90
CA PHE A 27 -1.00 -2.59 -5.18
C PHE A 27 -0.94 -3.57 -4.01
N SER A 28 0.24 -3.80 -3.42
CA SER A 28 0.38 -4.73 -2.29
C SER A 28 -0.41 -4.26 -1.06
N GLY A 29 -0.42 -2.95 -0.78
CA GLY A 29 -1.21 -2.34 0.28
C GLY A 29 -2.71 -2.56 0.05
N ILE A 30 -3.23 -2.20 -1.13
CA ILE A 30 -4.65 -2.39 -1.47
C ILE A 30 -5.06 -3.85 -1.31
N PHE A 31 -4.29 -4.80 -1.87
CA PHE A 31 -4.60 -6.22 -1.75
C PHE A 31 -4.53 -6.71 -0.29
N GLY A 32 -3.56 -6.25 0.50
CA GLY A 32 -3.41 -6.60 1.90
C GLY A 32 -4.58 -6.15 2.77
N HIS A 33 -4.99 -4.88 2.64
CA HIS A 33 -6.12 -4.34 3.40
C HIS A 33 -7.46 -4.97 2.96
N ILE A 34 -7.66 -5.23 1.66
CA ILE A 34 -8.84 -5.98 1.18
C ILE A 34 -8.87 -7.38 1.79
N ALA A 35 -7.73 -8.08 1.84
CA ALA A 35 -7.65 -9.40 2.46
C ALA A 35 -8.00 -9.34 3.96
N ASN A 36 -7.51 -8.34 4.70
CA ASN A 36 -7.87 -8.12 6.10
C ASN A 36 -9.38 -7.91 6.28
N ILE A 37 -9.99 -7.04 5.48
CA ILE A 37 -11.45 -6.79 5.52
C ILE A 37 -12.21 -8.10 5.26
N PHE A 38 -11.78 -8.89 4.27
CA PHE A 38 -12.40 -10.18 3.97
C PHE A 38 -12.28 -11.17 5.14
N VAL A 39 -11.09 -11.31 5.72
CA VAL A 39 -10.81 -12.17 6.87
C VAL A 39 -11.68 -11.78 8.06
N PHE A 40 -11.67 -10.51 8.47
CA PHE A 40 -12.43 -10.03 9.62
C PHE A 40 -13.95 -10.10 9.42
N THR A 41 -14.42 -9.91 8.19
CA THR A 41 -15.87 -10.00 7.88
C THR A 41 -16.36 -11.45 7.80
N ARG A 42 -15.55 -12.38 7.27
CA ARG A 42 -16.00 -13.75 6.96
C ARG A 42 -15.79 -14.76 8.08
N LEU A 43 -14.71 -14.64 8.86
CA LEU A 43 -14.40 -15.62 9.90
C LEU A 43 -15.31 -15.46 11.12
N LYS A 44 -15.94 -16.56 11.53
CA LYS A 44 -16.83 -16.60 12.69
C LYS A 44 -16.13 -16.23 14.00
N ILE A 45 -14.82 -16.44 14.08
CA ILE A 45 -13.99 -16.14 15.26
C ILE A 45 -13.99 -14.63 15.58
N PHE A 46 -14.12 -13.78 14.56
CA PHE A 46 -14.11 -12.33 14.73
C PHE A 46 -15.52 -11.71 14.87
N ARG A 47 -16.58 -12.52 14.68
CA ARG A 47 -17.97 -12.04 14.79
C ARG A 47 -18.31 -11.80 16.26
N GLY A 48 -18.51 -10.53 16.61
CA GLY A 48 -18.81 -10.09 17.98
C GLY A 48 -17.59 -9.59 18.76
N ASN A 49 -16.40 -9.62 18.16
CA ASN A 49 -15.25 -8.93 18.73
C ASN A 49 -15.25 -7.46 18.27
N PRO A 50 -15.43 -6.48 19.18
CA PRO A 50 -15.43 -5.06 18.81
C PRO A 50 -14.11 -4.62 18.16
N SER A 51 -12.97 -5.23 18.52
CA SER A 51 -11.67 -4.94 17.91
C SER A 51 -11.65 -5.25 16.42
N ALA A 52 -12.37 -6.29 15.97
CA ALA A 52 -12.43 -6.62 14.54
C ALA A 52 -13.14 -5.52 13.72
N PHE A 53 -14.12 -4.83 14.31
CA PHE A 53 -14.77 -3.69 13.65
C PHE A 53 -13.81 -2.51 13.48
N TYR A 54 -13.02 -2.19 14.50
CA TYR A 54 -12.00 -1.14 14.41
C TYR A 54 -10.94 -1.46 13.35
N LEU A 55 -10.47 -2.71 13.30
CA LEU A 55 -9.48 -3.14 12.31
C LEU A 55 -10.03 -3.10 10.87
N ILE A 56 -11.32 -3.36 10.68
CA ILE A 56 -11.98 -3.18 9.37
C ILE A 56 -12.03 -1.69 9.02
N ALA A 57 -12.42 -0.82 9.95
CA ALA A 57 -12.49 0.62 9.71
C ALA A 57 -11.10 1.22 9.40
N GLU A 58 -10.08 0.81 10.15
CA GLU A 58 -8.68 1.16 9.90
C GLU A 58 -8.24 0.68 8.52
N SER A 59 -8.52 -0.58 8.16
CA SER A 59 -8.18 -1.10 6.83
C SER A 59 -8.88 -0.35 5.69
N ILE A 60 -10.09 0.20 5.91
CA ILE A 60 -10.77 1.04 4.91
C ILE A 60 -10.09 2.42 4.82
N ALA A 61 -9.71 3.00 5.97
CA ALA A 61 -9.01 4.28 6.00
C ALA A 61 -7.64 4.19 5.30
N ASP A 62 -6.87 3.13 5.56
CA ASP A 62 -5.57 2.91 4.94
C ASP A 62 -5.66 2.77 3.41
N ILE A 63 -6.72 2.11 2.90
CA ILE A 63 -6.98 2.04 1.45
C ILE A 63 -7.25 3.43 0.87
N LEU A 64 -8.00 4.28 1.58
CA LEU A 64 -8.29 5.64 1.15
C LEU A 64 -7.07 6.56 1.21
N GLU A 65 -6.16 6.34 2.17
CA GLU A 65 -4.90 7.08 2.27
C GLU A 65 -3.91 6.67 1.16
N LEU A 66 -3.92 5.39 0.78
CA LEU A 66 -3.07 4.88 -0.30
C LEU A 66 -3.52 5.33 -1.70
N MET A 67 -4.81 5.68 -1.90
CA MET A 67 -5.36 6.17 -3.18
C MET A 67 -5.09 7.65 -3.44
#